data_AF-A0A8C7MGF1-F1
#
_entry.id   AF-A0A8C7MGF1-F1
#
_cell.length_a   1.000
_cell.length_b   1.000
_cell.length_c   1.000
_cell.angle_alpha   90.00
_cell.angle_beta   90.00
_cell.angle_gamma   90.00
#
_symmetry.space_group_name_H-M   'P 1'
#
loop_
_entity.id
_entity.type
_entity.pdbx_description
1 polymer ?
#
loop_
_entity_poly.entity_id
_entity_poly.type
_entity_poly.pdbx_seq_one_letter_code
_entity_poly.pdbx_strand_id
1 'polypeptide(L)'
;MKNCIAAVITLCIVMQVNDALDFEKTRTAYSAKIFGFSWENCGKPDDPAVLKTLTLSPDPITVPGDLTASASGNTTVELAAPLAVNVTLEKEVAGFWVTVPCLEEIGSCHYTDGCDLLNQLIPPGQDCPEPLHTYGIPCHCPFKARKSKVKEEEKTKEVRGQDGGGGKVPLEELNVGLEAEKQLGQYEWQLKILREVLSASGTQEREELLKDPTKGELCFLVHNIIEKVETETAADMTVLYVEKSQRTAEQHARQLEERQRRQSEERKQLTETHQAAEKVLKEEVEELTTELHVYNQLKKRVDESTFKKDLQRNIEAHGSPGPFWEQEQESLLFVIEMKSERIQEQGNKLLQMQVLVEKNLSLEDQVITVLQQNEDLTVRIDNHQSLIQQLSKEHQDLQGTLDRQTGLCQRLTQEKEQLMFKLKHRDSCPTFPSFPIVSEISPS
;
A
#
# COMPACT_ATOMS: atom_id res chain seq x y z
N MET A 1 3.25 49.72 24.48
CA MET A 1 4.12 48.86 23.62
C MET A 1 4.66 47.63 24.36
N LYS A 2 5.33 47.77 25.52
CA LYS A 2 5.83 46.60 26.29
C LYS A 2 4.76 45.58 26.68
N ASN A 3 3.56 46.03 27.07
CA ASN A 3 2.45 45.14 27.45
C ASN A 3 1.76 44.46 26.26
N CYS A 4 1.83 45.03 25.05
CA CYS A 4 1.31 44.40 23.84
C CYS A 4 2.23 43.27 23.37
N ILE A 5 3.55 43.47 23.49
CA ILE A 5 4.54 42.45 23.14
C ILE A 5 4.46 41.26 24.11
N ALA A 6 4.28 41.52 25.42
CA ALA A 6 4.08 40.46 26.40
C ALA A 6 2.79 39.66 26.12
N ALA A 7 1.66 40.32 25.81
CA ALA A 7 0.41 39.63 25.51
C ALA A 7 0.50 38.77 24.23
N VAL A 8 1.18 39.24 23.19
CA VAL A 8 1.39 38.47 21.95
C VAL A 8 2.32 37.28 22.19
N ILE A 9 3.39 37.44 22.97
CA ILE A 9 4.29 36.34 23.33
C ILE A 9 3.55 35.29 24.17
N THR A 10 2.73 35.71 25.14
CA THR A 10 1.94 34.77 25.94
C THR A 10 0.87 34.06 25.11
N LEU A 11 0.23 34.74 24.16
CA LEU A 11 -0.73 34.12 23.23
C LEU A 11 -0.02 33.11 22.30
N CYS A 12 1.16 33.46 21.78
CA CYS A 12 1.97 32.57 20.95
C CYS A 12 2.45 31.33 21.71
N ILE A 13 2.83 31.48 22.98
CA ILE A 13 3.21 30.33 23.83
C ILE A 13 1.98 29.43 24.10
N VAL A 14 0.80 30.00 24.36
CA VAL A 14 -0.43 29.22 24.55
C VAL A 14 -0.86 28.49 23.27
N MET A 15 -0.70 29.10 22.10
CA MET A 15 -0.96 28.43 20.81
C MET A 15 0.05 27.33 20.50
N GLN A 16 1.35 27.56 20.78
CA GLN A 16 2.38 26.53 20.58
C GLN A 16 2.26 25.34 21.55
N VAL A 17 1.73 25.55 22.76
CA VAL A 17 1.50 24.46 23.73
C VAL A 17 0.23 23.67 23.41
N ASN A 18 -0.79 24.28 22.79
CA ASN A 18 -1.97 23.55 22.30
C ASN A 18 -1.67 22.71 21.04
N ASP A 19 -0.85 23.21 20.11
CA ASP A 19 -0.43 22.43 18.92
C ASP A 19 0.48 21.25 19.27
N ALA A 20 1.24 21.34 20.39
CA ALA A 20 2.12 20.26 20.84
C ALA A 20 1.39 19.09 21.53
N LEU A 21 0.10 19.25 21.88
CA LEU A 21 -0.70 18.21 22.56
C LEU A 21 -1.61 17.42 21.62
N ASP A 22 -1.59 17.69 20.31
CA ASP A 22 -2.48 17.01 19.35
C ASP A 22 -1.76 15.98 18.45
N PHE A 23 -0.48 15.71 18.69
CA PHE A 23 0.33 14.86 17.79
C PHE A 23 0.03 13.35 17.88
N GLU A 24 -0.69 12.86 18.91
CA GLU A 24 -0.91 11.42 19.10
C GLU A 24 -2.37 10.93 19.01
N LYS A 25 -3.38 11.78 18.74
CA LYS A 25 -4.79 11.31 18.83
C LYS A 25 -5.78 11.68 17.72
N THR A 26 -5.36 12.28 16.62
CA THR A 26 -6.24 12.60 15.49
C THR A 26 -5.84 11.86 14.21
N ARG A 27 -6.15 10.55 14.13
CA ARG A 27 -6.28 9.84 12.82
C ARG A 27 -7.62 10.18 12.14
N THR A 28 -7.93 11.47 12.04
CA THR A 28 -8.97 12.01 11.17
C THR A 28 -8.30 12.40 9.86
N ALA A 29 -8.86 12.01 8.71
CA ALA A 29 -8.28 12.21 7.39
C ALA A 29 -8.11 13.71 7.05
N TYR A 30 -7.01 14.31 7.49
CA TYR A 30 -6.59 15.64 7.08
C TYR A 30 -6.11 15.59 5.62
N SER A 31 -6.78 16.34 4.74
CA SER A 31 -6.26 16.61 3.39
C SER A 31 -5.57 17.97 3.39
N ALA A 32 -4.24 17.97 3.31
CA ALA A 32 -3.45 19.19 3.19
C ALA A 32 -3.12 19.45 1.72
N LYS A 33 -3.27 20.70 1.28
CA LYS A 33 -2.84 21.19 -0.04
C LYS A 33 -1.69 22.16 0.12
N ILE A 34 -0.51 21.80 -0.39
CA ILE A 34 0.69 22.63 -0.35
C ILE A 34 0.82 23.27 -1.73
N PHE A 35 0.84 24.60 -1.77
CA PHE A 35 0.83 25.38 -3.02
C PHE A 35 2.21 25.93 -3.33
N GLY A 36 2.52 26.06 -4.62
CA GLY A 36 3.61 26.92 -5.08
C GLY A 36 4.97 26.33 -4.78
N PHE A 37 5.19 25.08 -5.21
CA PHE A 37 6.52 24.46 -5.12
C PHE A 37 7.54 25.31 -5.86
N SER A 38 8.56 25.76 -5.13
CA SER A 38 9.70 26.53 -5.63
C SER A 38 10.97 26.01 -4.98
N TRP A 39 12.08 26.06 -5.70
CA TRP A 39 13.38 25.65 -5.20
C TRP A 39 14.50 26.48 -5.85
N GLU A 40 15.59 26.65 -5.10
CA GLU A 40 16.83 27.24 -5.59
C GLU A 40 18.03 26.64 -4.86
N ASN A 41 19.23 26.76 -5.43
CA ASN A 41 20.47 26.43 -4.71
C ASN A 41 20.89 27.64 -3.87
N CYS A 42 20.96 27.49 -2.55
CA CYS A 42 21.40 28.55 -1.64
C CYS A 42 22.92 28.80 -1.70
N GLY A 43 23.66 27.82 -2.19
CA GLY A 43 25.12 27.80 -2.27
C GLY A 43 25.70 28.66 -3.40
N LYS A 44 27.02 28.80 -3.42
CA LYS A 44 27.73 29.46 -4.54
C LYS A 44 27.68 28.56 -5.78
N PRO A 45 27.78 29.10 -7.01
CA PRO A 45 27.80 28.29 -8.24
C PRO A 45 28.96 27.27 -8.29
N ASP A 46 30.03 27.54 -7.55
CA ASP A 46 31.23 26.72 -7.46
C ASP A 46 31.15 25.65 -6.35
N ASP A 47 30.03 25.57 -5.63
CA ASP A 47 29.84 24.58 -4.58
C ASP A 47 29.88 23.16 -5.16
N PRO A 48 30.43 22.20 -4.41
CA PRO A 48 30.82 20.92 -4.96
C PRO A 48 29.64 20.08 -5.44
N ALA A 49 28.46 20.27 -4.87
CA ALA A 49 27.21 19.60 -5.26
C ALA A 49 26.14 20.65 -5.59
N VAL A 50 25.64 20.60 -6.84
CA VAL A 50 24.64 21.56 -7.34
C VAL A 50 23.47 20.80 -7.95
N LEU A 51 22.25 21.17 -7.54
CA LEU A 51 21.04 20.64 -8.12
C LEU A 51 20.73 21.38 -9.43
N LYS A 52 20.53 20.64 -10.52
CA LYS A 52 20.26 21.20 -11.85
C LYS A 52 18.78 21.31 -12.14
N THR A 53 18.02 20.27 -11.80
CA THR A 53 16.56 20.24 -11.98
C THR A 53 15.92 19.57 -10.79
N LEU A 54 14.79 20.11 -10.34
CA LEU A 54 13.89 19.47 -9.40
C LEU A 54 12.47 19.85 -9.79
N THR A 55 11.61 18.84 -9.98
CA THR A 55 10.21 19.05 -10.33
C THR A 55 9.34 18.15 -9.47
N LEU A 56 8.30 18.73 -8.87
CA LEU A 56 7.27 18.02 -8.14
C LEU A 56 5.92 18.23 -8.83
N SER A 57 5.10 17.18 -8.89
CA SER A 57 3.74 17.21 -9.46
C SER A 57 2.84 16.26 -8.68
N PRO A 58 1.56 16.61 -8.42
CA PRO A 58 0.86 17.82 -8.86
C PRO A 58 1.12 19.06 -7.98
N ASP A 59 0.84 20.26 -8.51
CA ASP A 59 0.77 21.53 -7.76
C ASP A 59 -0.70 22.01 -7.75
N PRO A 60 -1.37 22.12 -6.59
CA PRO A 60 -0.86 21.89 -5.24
C PRO A 60 -0.64 20.41 -4.90
N ILE A 61 0.41 20.14 -4.13
CA ILE A 61 0.69 18.80 -3.59
C ILE A 61 -0.40 18.45 -2.59
N THR A 62 -1.06 17.31 -2.81
CA THR A 62 -2.17 16.84 -1.96
C THR A 62 -1.69 15.70 -1.07
N VAL A 63 -1.85 15.86 0.25
CA VAL A 63 -1.49 14.83 1.24
C VAL A 63 -2.77 14.41 1.98
N PRO A 64 -3.13 13.10 2.04
CA PRO A 64 -2.46 11.97 1.39
C PRO A 64 -2.71 11.94 -0.13
N GLY A 65 -1.74 11.44 -0.89
CA GLY A 65 -1.82 11.33 -2.35
C GLY A 65 -0.49 10.91 -2.99
N ASP A 66 -0.52 10.56 -4.27
CA ASP A 66 0.67 10.21 -5.04
C ASP A 66 1.42 11.48 -5.48
N LEU A 67 2.74 11.48 -5.26
CA LEU A 67 3.64 12.56 -5.68
C LEU A 67 4.60 12.03 -6.76
N THR A 68 4.68 12.74 -7.88
CA THR A 68 5.70 12.49 -8.90
C THR A 68 6.84 13.48 -8.70
N ALA A 69 8.04 12.97 -8.45
CA ALA A 69 9.25 13.75 -8.28
C ALA A 69 10.29 13.41 -9.36
N SER A 70 10.95 14.42 -9.92
CA SER A 70 12.12 14.22 -10.77
C SER A 70 13.23 15.17 -10.32
N ALA A 71 14.45 14.65 -10.18
CA ALA A 71 15.60 15.41 -9.72
C ALA A 71 16.84 15.06 -10.53
N SER A 72 17.66 16.06 -10.85
CA SER A 72 18.99 15.87 -11.43
C SER A 72 19.97 16.83 -10.78
N GLY A 73 21.17 16.33 -10.46
CA GLY A 73 22.24 17.11 -9.85
C GLY A 73 23.59 16.60 -10.31
N ASN A 74 24.62 17.41 -10.10
CA ASN A 74 26.01 16.96 -10.25
C ASN A 74 26.77 17.17 -8.95
N THR A 75 27.74 16.30 -8.71
CA THR A 75 28.77 16.51 -7.69
C THR A 75 30.14 16.41 -8.34
N THR A 76 31.00 17.36 -8.01
CA THR A 76 32.39 17.44 -8.47
C THR A 76 33.34 16.70 -7.53
N VAL A 77 32.90 16.45 -6.30
CA VAL A 77 33.63 15.70 -5.27
C VAL A 77 32.88 14.43 -4.89
N GLU A 78 33.63 13.48 -4.33
CA GLU A 78 33.04 12.27 -3.76
C GLU A 78 32.35 12.60 -2.43
N LEU A 79 31.10 12.18 -2.26
CA LEU A 79 30.35 12.35 -1.02
C LEU A 79 30.48 11.06 -0.19
N ALA A 80 31.36 11.08 0.80
CA ALA A 80 31.68 9.95 1.66
C ALA A 80 31.30 10.24 3.13
N ALA A 81 31.23 9.18 3.95
CA ALA A 81 30.97 9.32 5.38
C ALA A 81 32.14 9.98 6.14
N PRO A 82 31.89 10.80 7.16
CA PRO A 82 30.57 11.22 7.64
C PRO A 82 29.98 12.37 6.81
N LEU A 83 28.73 12.24 6.39
CA LEU A 83 28.02 13.24 5.57
C LEU A 83 27.00 14.01 6.41
N ALA A 84 27.42 15.10 7.02
CA ALA A 84 26.52 15.91 7.85
C ALA A 84 25.47 16.67 7.01
N VAL A 85 24.20 16.60 7.43
CA VAL A 85 23.06 17.26 6.76
C VAL A 85 22.28 18.10 7.77
N ASN A 86 22.13 19.39 7.48
CA ASN A 86 21.30 20.32 8.25
C ASN A 86 19.98 20.56 7.52
N VAL A 87 18.87 20.21 8.14
CA VAL A 87 17.53 20.46 7.62
C VAL A 87 16.86 21.49 8.52
N THR A 88 16.34 22.56 7.90
CA THR A 88 15.49 23.55 8.58
C THR A 88 14.13 23.51 7.91
N LEU A 89 13.10 23.17 8.66
CA LEU A 89 11.71 23.14 8.21
C LEU A 89 10.94 24.28 8.86
N GLU A 90 10.29 25.09 8.06
CA GLU A 90 9.50 26.23 8.52
C GLU A 90 8.09 26.18 7.92
N LYS A 91 7.11 26.66 8.69
CA LYS A 91 5.72 26.78 8.26
C LYS A 91 5.30 28.25 8.34
N GLU A 92 4.78 28.79 7.25
CA GLU A 92 4.18 30.12 7.26
C GLU A 92 2.80 30.06 7.93
N VAL A 93 2.61 30.86 8.97
CA VAL A 93 1.34 31.01 9.69
C VAL A 93 1.06 32.50 9.82
N ALA A 94 -0.07 32.98 9.30
CA ALA A 94 -0.47 34.38 9.38
C ALA A 94 0.62 35.42 9.02
N GLY A 95 1.47 35.10 8.03
CA GLY A 95 2.53 35.99 7.50
C GLY A 95 3.85 35.96 8.27
N PHE A 96 4.04 35.04 9.23
CA PHE A 96 5.32 34.78 9.88
C PHE A 96 5.76 33.32 9.69
N TRP A 97 7.07 33.10 9.59
CA TRP A 97 7.67 31.78 9.47
C TRP A 97 7.94 31.20 10.86
N VAL A 98 7.32 30.06 11.16
CA VAL A 98 7.53 29.30 12.39
C VAL A 98 8.40 28.10 12.09
N THR A 99 9.57 28.02 12.72
CA THR A 99 10.45 26.86 12.63
C THR A 99 9.83 25.66 13.34
N VAL A 100 9.71 24.53 12.65
CA VAL A 100 9.23 23.26 13.20
C VAL A 100 10.37 22.59 13.96
N PRO A 101 10.25 22.32 15.28
CA PRO A 101 11.31 21.67 16.05
C PRO A 101 11.54 20.24 15.56
N CYS A 102 12.75 19.70 15.78
CA CYS A 102 13.05 18.30 15.50
C CYS A 102 12.37 17.40 16.53
N LEU A 103 11.44 16.55 16.08
CA LEU A 103 10.77 15.51 16.86
C LEU A 103 10.82 14.21 16.06
N GLU A 104 11.37 13.15 16.65
CA GLU A 104 11.44 11.81 16.01
C GLU A 104 12.00 11.84 14.57
N GLU A 105 13.10 12.57 14.34
CA GLU A 105 13.73 12.74 13.01
C GLU A 105 12.85 13.47 11.97
N ILE A 106 11.84 14.21 12.42
CA ILE A 106 10.97 15.04 11.59
C ILE A 106 11.04 16.50 12.07
N GLY A 107 11.24 17.43 11.14
CA GLY A 107 11.34 18.87 11.43
C GLY A 107 12.74 19.43 11.17
N SER A 108 13.13 20.44 11.94
CA SER A 108 14.43 21.10 11.81
C SER A 108 15.53 20.33 12.53
N CYS A 109 16.03 19.27 11.90
CA CYS A 109 16.98 18.31 12.47
C CYS A 109 18.42 18.49 11.93
N HIS A 110 19.41 18.20 12.78
CA HIS A 110 20.81 18.07 12.40
C HIS A 110 21.21 16.60 12.36
N TYR A 111 21.44 16.07 11.16
CA TYR A 111 21.95 14.73 10.95
C TYR A 111 23.47 14.77 10.88
N THR A 112 24.14 14.14 11.84
CA THR A 112 25.61 14.14 11.93
C THR A 112 26.26 13.29 10.84
N ASP A 113 25.60 12.19 10.44
CA ASP A 113 26.03 11.35 9.32
C ASP A 113 24.82 10.78 8.55
N GLY A 114 24.52 11.36 7.39
CA GLY A 114 23.48 10.87 6.49
C GLY A 114 23.81 9.51 5.86
N CYS A 115 25.09 9.10 5.82
CA CYS A 115 25.46 7.77 5.34
C CYS A 115 25.02 6.67 6.32
N ASP A 116 25.09 6.95 7.63
CA ASP A 116 24.62 6.03 8.67
C ASP A 116 23.09 5.90 8.64
N LEU A 117 22.36 7.00 8.43
CA LEU A 117 20.90 6.96 8.24
C LEU A 117 20.51 6.12 7.01
N LEU A 118 21.25 6.27 5.91
CA LEU A 118 20.99 5.53 4.69
C LEU A 118 21.24 4.02 4.87
N ASN A 119 22.27 3.65 5.65
CA ASN A 119 22.54 2.25 5.99
C ASN A 119 21.51 1.64 6.96
N GLN A 120 20.84 2.45 7.78
CA GLN A 120 19.74 2.00 8.63
C GLN A 120 18.47 1.75 7.81
N LEU A 121 18.18 2.61 6.83
CA LEU A 121 17.01 2.48 5.95
C LEU A 121 17.19 1.39 4.88
N ILE A 122 18.40 1.27 4.34
CA ILE A 122 18.77 0.29 3.30
C ILE A 122 20.00 -0.44 3.83
N PRO A 123 19.87 -1.66 4.35
CA PRO A 123 21.01 -2.43 4.84
C PRO A 123 22.00 -2.77 3.70
N PRO A 124 23.32 -2.68 3.95
CA PRO A 124 24.32 -2.97 2.94
C PRO A 124 24.23 -4.42 2.44
N GLY A 125 24.29 -4.61 1.13
CA GLY A 125 24.18 -5.91 0.48
C GLY A 125 22.80 -6.23 -0.12
N GLN A 126 21.83 -5.33 0.03
CA GLN A 126 20.57 -5.37 -0.72
C GLN A 126 20.63 -4.48 -1.96
N ASP A 127 19.81 -4.81 -2.96
CA ASP A 127 19.62 -3.92 -4.12
C ASP A 127 18.91 -2.63 -3.69
N CYS A 128 19.22 -1.52 -4.37
CA CYS A 128 18.58 -0.25 -4.08
C CYS A 128 17.06 -0.32 -4.32
N PRO A 129 16.24 0.41 -3.56
CA PRO A 129 14.80 0.42 -3.79
C PRO A 129 14.46 1.07 -5.14
N GLU A 130 13.35 0.65 -5.74
CA GLU A 130 12.79 1.35 -6.90
C GLU A 130 12.35 2.77 -6.49
N PRO A 131 12.53 3.81 -7.34
CA PRO A 131 12.99 3.75 -8.73
C PRO A 131 14.52 3.81 -8.91
N LEU A 132 15.30 3.86 -7.83
CA LEU A 132 16.76 4.06 -7.90
C LEU A 132 17.44 2.91 -8.64
N HIS A 133 16.98 1.68 -8.40
CA HIS A 133 17.50 0.48 -9.06
C HIS A 133 17.26 0.50 -10.57
N THR A 134 16.04 0.78 -11.05
CA THR A 134 15.75 0.90 -12.48
C THR A 134 16.63 1.95 -13.18
N TYR A 135 16.91 3.08 -12.52
CA TYR A 135 17.73 4.15 -13.09
C TYR A 135 19.24 4.01 -12.81
N GLY A 136 19.68 2.92 -12.16
CA GLY A 136 21.09 2.68 -11.83
C GLY A 136 21.70 3.74 -10.91
N ILE A 137 20.90 4.34 -10.02
CA ILE A 137 21.33 5.36 -9.07
C ILE A 137 21.80 4.65 -7.79
N PRO A 138 23.05 4.87 -7.33
CA PRO A 138 23.53 4.27 -6.09
C PRO A 138 22.75 4.79 -4.88
N CYS A 139 22.54 3.94 -3.87
CA CYS A 139 21.83 4.26 -2.63
C CYS A 139 22.71 4.02 -1.38
N HIS A 140 24.04 3.99 -1.54
CA HIS A 140 24.99 3.89 -0.43
C HIS A 140 26.18 4.82 -0.68
N CYS A 141 26.75 5.31 0.42
CA CYS A 141 28.01 6.04 0.38
C CYS A 141 29.19 5.09 0.07
N PRO A 142 30.25 5.56 -0.61
CA PRO A 142 30.42 6.92 -1.11
C PRO A 142 29.80 7.14 -2.51
N PHE A 143 29.17 8.30 -2.70
CA PHE A 143 28.65 8.72 -4.01
C PHE A 143 29.77 9.32 -4.86
N LYS A 144 30.14 8.60 -5.92
CA LYS A 144 31.28 8.97 -6.79
C LYS A 144 30.99 10.21 -7.62
N ALA A 145 32.00 11.05 -7.80
CA ALA A 145 31.93 12.21 -8.68
C ALA A 145 31.69 11.80 -10.14
N ARG A 146 30.66 12.40 -10.78
CA ARG A 146 30.38 12.17 -12.20
C ARG A 146 31.34 13.01 -13.06
N LYS A 147 32.30 12.36 -13.70
CA LYS A 147 33.10 12.97 -14.78
C LYS A 147 32.25 13.01 -16.05
N SER A 148 31.94 14.19 -16.56
CA SER A 148 31.08 14.42 -17.72
C SER A 148 31.54 13.65 -18.98
N LYS A 149 30.94 12.48 -19.26
CA LYS A 149 30.86 11.87 -20.60
C LYS A 149 29.56 11.08 -20.74
N VAL A 150 28.63 11.59 -21.56
CA VAL A 150 27.33 10.98 -21.89
C VAL A 150 27.47 10.15 -23.17
N LYS A 151 27.11 8.87 -23.13
CA LYS A 151 26.59 8.09 -24.28
C LYS A 151 25.70 6.96 -23.76
N GLU A 152 24.50 6.90 -24.29
CA GLU A 152 23.50 5.83 -24.10
C GLU A 152 23.38 5.12 -25.46
N GLU A 153 23.62 3.81 -25.50
CA GLU A 153 23.52 2.97 -26.72
C GLU A 153 22.56 1.80 -26.44
N GLU A 154 21.53 1.69 -27.27
CA GLU A 154 20.58 0.59 -27.35
C GLU A 154 20.93 -0.28 -28.58
N LYS A 155 20.91 -1.61 -28.47
CA LYS A 155 21.25 -2.50 -29.60
C LYS A 155 20.51 -3.84 -29.54
N THR A 156 19.76 -4.14 -30.59
CA THR A 156 19.13 -5.44 -30.86
C THR A 156 19.68 -6.01 -32.18
N LYS A 157 19.91 -7.33 -32.26
CA LYS A 157 20.31 -8.04 -33.50
C LYS A 157 19.53 -9.35 -33.65
N GLU A 158 18.99 -9.58 -34.85
CA GLU A 158 18.43 -10.84 -35.36
C GLU A 158 19.51 -11.74 -36.02
N VAL A 159 19.18 -13.04 -36.17
CA VAL A 159 19.99 -14.08 -36.85
C VAL A 159 19.12 -14.79 -37.90
N ARG A 160 19.69 -15.04 -39.10
CA ARG A 160 19.09 -15.78 -40.23
C ARG A 160 19.75 -17.14 -40.42
N GLY A 161 18.96 -18.10 -40.93
CA GLY A 161 19.22 -19.55 -41.00
C GLY A 161 20.17 -20.08 -42.09
N GLN A 162 20.11 -21.40 -42.28
CA GLN A 162 21.02 -22.23 -43.09
C GLN A 162 20.27 -23.23 -44.01
N ASP A 163 21.05 -23.74 -44.95
CA ASP A 163 20.80 -24.20 -46.33
C ASP A 163 20.77 -25.74 -46.51
N GLY A 164 20.42 -26.20 -47.72
CA GLY A 164 20.73 -27.53 -48.29
C GLY A 164 19.52 -28.19 -48.96
N GLY A 165 19.54 -28.73 -50.18
CA GLY A 165 20.60 -29.07 -51.13
C GLY A 165 20.09 -30.25 -51.97
N GLY A 166 20.04 -30.12 -53.30
CA GLY A 166 19.49 -31.12 -54.22
C GLY A 166 20.53 -32.06 -54.85
N GLY A 167 20.09 -33.24 -55.28
CA GLY A 167 20.85 -34.19 -56.09
C GLY A 167 19.93 -34.91 -57.09
N LYS A 168 20.41 -35.08 -58.33
CA LYS A 168 19.68 -35.53 -59.54
C LYS A 168 20.33 -36.82 -60.08
N VAL A 169 19.62 -37.62 -60.88
CA VAL A 169 19.88 -38.07 -62.28
C VAL A 169 19.60 -39.62 -62.38
N PRO A 170 19.47 -40.31 -63.55
CA PRO A 170 18.47 -40.38 -64.66
C PRO A 170 17.76 -41.77 -64.85
N LEU A 171 16.50 -41.86 -65.37
CA LEU A 171 16.02 -42.27 -66.75
C LEU A 171 16.11 -43.82 -67.02
N GLU A 172 15.15 -44.61 -67.54
CA GLU A 172 14.15 -44.48 -68.62
C GLU A 172 13.36 -45.84 -68.74
N GLU A 173 12.07 -45.90 -69.13
CA GLU A 173 11.39 -47.01 -69.87
C GLU A 173 9.85 -46.75 -70.00
N LEU A 174 9.39 -46.21 -71.14
CA LEU A 174 8.68 -46.87 -72.27
C LEU A 174 7.18 -47.24 -72.09
N ASN A 175 6.35 -46.27 -72.54
CA ASN A 175 5.29 -46.48 -73.55
C ASN A 175 3.96 -47.17 -73.18
N VAL A 176 3.46 -46.90 -71.98
CA VAL A 176 2.01 -46.61 -71.75
C VAL A 176 1.78 -45.08 -71.69
N GLY A 177 2.86 -44.32 -71.88
CA GLY A 177 2.99 -42.91 -71.52
C GLY A 177 2.40 -41.90 -72.48
N LEU A 178 2.17 -42.16 -73.77
CA LEU A 178 1.97 -41.04 -74.72
C LEU A 178 0.73 -40.16 -74.45
N GLU A 179 -0.39 -40.74 -74.01
CA GLU A 179 -1.59 -39.96 -73.63
C GLU A 179 -1.48 -39.38 -72.21
N ALA A 180 -0.85 -40.13 -71.30
CA ALA A 180 -0.58 -39.71 -69.93
C ALA A 180 0.50 -38.62 -69.86
N GLU A 181 1.49 -38.60 -70.75
CA GLU A 181 2.56 -37.61 -70.90
C GLU A 181 2.03 -36.34 -71.55
N LYS A 182 1.04 -36.44 -72.45
CA LYS A 182 0.36 -35.28 -73.01
C LYS A 182 -0.54 -34.60 -71.99
N GLN A 183 -1.28 -35.39 -71.20
CA GLN A 183 -2.04 -34.92 -70.04
C GLN A 183 -1.12 -34.37 -68.95
N LEU A 184 -0.05 -35.08 -68.60
CA LEU A 184 0.93 -34.66 -67.60
C LEU A 184 1.65 -33.39 -68.04
N GLY A 185 2.00 -33.24 -69.32
CA GLY A 185 2.57 -32.01 -69.88
C GLY A 185 1.59 -30.83 -69.80
N GLN A 186 0.29 -31.08 -69.96
CA GLN A 186 -0.75 -30.06 -69.77
C GLN A 186 -0.88 -29.68 -68.28
N TYR A 187 -0.88 -30.63 -67.36
CA TYR A 187 -0.91 -30.37 -65.91
C TYR A 187 0.38 -29.71 -65.40
N GLU A 188 1.55 -30.11 -65.89
CA GLU A 188 2.84 -29.49 -65.56
C GLU A 188 2.87 -28.04 -66.04
N TRP A 189 2.37 -27.77 -67.25
CA TRP A 189 2.26 -26.41 -67.78
C TRP A 189 1.28 -25.55 -66.98
N GLN A 190 0.12 -26.10 -66.59
CA GLN A 190 -0.84 -25.45 -65.68
C GLN A 190 -0.22 -25.15 -64.31
N LEU A 191 0.50 -26.10 -63.71
CA LEU A 191 1.19 -25.92 -62.44
C LEU A 191 2.34 -24.91 -62.52
N LYS A 192 3.01 -24.82 -63.68
CA LYS A 192 4.06 -23.83 -63.93
C LYS A 192 3.48 -22.42 -63.97
N ILE A 193 2.37 -22.20 -64.66
CA ILE A 193 1.67 -20.92 -64.69
C ILE A 193 1.16 -20.54 -63.29
N LEU A 194 0.53 -21.49 -62.59
CA LEU A 194 0.06 -21.25 -61.23
C LEU A 194 1.20 -20.85 -60.28
N ARG A 195 2.36 -21.51 -60.40
CA ARG A 195 3.57 -21.19 -59.63
C ARG A 195 4.07 -19.78 -59.94
N GLU A 196 4.14 -19.39 -61.21
CA GLU A 196 4.58 -18.05 -61.62
C GLU A 196 3.64 -16.96 -61.08
N VAL A 197 2.32 -17.17 -61.15
CA VAL A 197 1.32 -16.23 -60.59
C VAL A 197 1.41 -16.12 -59.07
N LEU A 198 1.58 -17.24 -58.35
CA LEU A 198 1.74 -17.24 -56.89
C LEU A 198 3.08 -16.65 -56.43
N SER A 199 4.12 -16.73 -57.27
CA SER A 199 5.47 -16.22 -56.95
C SER A 199 5.67 -14.76 -57.34
N ALA A 200 4.79 -14.18 -58.16
CA ALA A 200 4.84 -12.77 -58.53
C ALA A 200 4.61 -11.87 -57.31
N SER A 201 5.33 -10.75 -57.27
CA SER A 201 5.52 -9.93 -56.06
C SER A 201 4.57 -8.73 -55.97
N GLY A 202 3.88 -8.40 -57.07
CA GLY A 202 2.92 -7.30 -57.15
C GLY A 202 1.63 -7.67 -57.90
N THR A 203 0.56 -6.93 -57.62
CA THR A 203 -0.75 -7.08 -58.27
C THR A 203 -0.68 -6.87 -59.79
N GLN A 204 0.11 -5.90 -60.24
CA GLN A 204 0.28 -5.57 -61.65
C GLN A 204 1.04 -6.66 -62.46
N GLU A 205 2.04 -7.31 -61.83
CA GLU A 205 2.81 -8.41 -62.42
C GLU A 205 1.96 -9.68 -62.57
N ARG A 206 1.04 -9.93 -61.62
CA ARG A 206 0.06 -11.03 -61.67
C ARG A 206 -0.99 -10.81 -62.75
N GLU A 207 -1.45 -9.57 -62.92
CA GLU A 207 -2.51 -9.22 -63.86
C GLU A 207 -2.03 -9.27 -65.33
N GLU A 208 -0.75 -8.99 -65.60
CA GLU A 208 -0.13 -9.20 -66.92
C GLU A 208 -0.02 -10.69 -67.30
N LEU A 209 0.34 -11.55 -66.34
CA LEU A 209 0.45 -13.01 -66.56
C LEU A 209 -0.91 -13.70 -66.81
N LEU A 210 -2.01 -13.08 -66.39
CA LEU A 210 -3.38 -13.58 -66.52
C LEU A 210 -4.10 -13.10 -67.80
N LYS A 211 -3.51 -12.18 -68.58
CA LYS A 211 -4.10 -11.62 -69.83
C LYS A 211 -3.90 -12.47 -71.10
N ASP A 212 -3.13 -13.56 -71.04
CA ASP A 212 -2.81 -14.41 -72.19
C ASP A 212 -3.99 -15.28 -72.65
N PRO A 213 -4.54 -15.08 -73.86
CA PRO A 213 -5.75 -15.75 -74.35
C PRO A 213 -5.59 -17.25 -74.65
N THR A 214 -4.36 -17.79 -74.60
CA THR A 214 -4.09 -19.23 -74.78
C THR A 214 -4.29 -20.08 -73.52
N LYS A 215 -4.63 -19.46 -72.38
CA LYS A 215 -4.66 -20.06 -71.03
C LYS A 215 -6.06 -20.11 -70.39
N GLY A 216 -7.10 -20.03 -71.22
CA GLY A 216 -8.48 -19.63 -70.88
C GLY A 216 -9.08 -20.11 -69.55
N GLU A 217 -9.23 -21.41 -69.32
CA GLU A 217 -10.04 -21.91 -68.19
C GLU A 217 -9.35 -21.75 -66.82
N LEU A 218 -8.04 -21.99 -66.74
CA LEU A 218 -7.28 -21.88 -65.50
C LEU A 218 -7.10 -20.42 -65.07
N CYS A 219 -6.78 -19.53 -66.02
CA CYS A 219 -6.61 -18.11 -65.73
C CYS A 219 -7.93 -17.45 -65.31
N PHE A 220 -9.06 -17.86 -65.88
CA PHE A 220 -10.39 -17.40 -65.45
C PHE A 220 -10.71 -17.84 -64.02
N LEU A 221 -10.47 -19.11 -63.68
CA LEU A 221 -10.70 -19.62 -62.31
C LEU A 221 -9.82 -18.90 -61.29
N VAL A 222 -8.53 -18.70 -61.60
CA VAL A 222 -7.59 -17.98 -60.74
C VAL A 222 -8.02 -16.53 -60.55
N HIS A 223 -8.45 -15.83 -61.60
CA HIS A 223 -8.97 -14.47 -61.49
C HIS A 223 -10.21 -14.39 -60.59
N ASN A 224 -11.19 -15.29 -60.77
CA ASN A 224 -12.38 -15.33 -59.91
C ASN A 224 -12.05 -15.61 -58.45
N ILE A 225 -11.08 -16.49 -58.18
CA ILE A 225 -10.63 -16.78 -56.81
C ILE A 225 -9.93 -15.56 -56.22
N ILE A 226 -9.05 -14.89 -56.98
CA ILE A 226 -8.37 -13.68 -56.52
C ILE A 226 -9.38 -12.57 -56.22
N GLU A 227 -10.30 -12.29 -57.14
CA GLU A 227 -11.35 -11.28 -56.96
C GLU A 227 -12.24 -11.61 -55.76
N LYS A 228 -12.61 -12.88 -55.57
CA LYS A 228 -13.40 -13.31 -54.40
C LYS A 228 -12.62 -13.16 -53.10
N VAL A 229 -11.35 -13.57 -53.07
CA VAL A 229 -10.50 -13.41 -51.88
C VAL A 229 -10.25 -11.94 -51.58
N GLU A 230 -10.01 -11.11 -52.59
CA GLU A 230 -9.82 -9.67 -52.43
C GLU A 230 -11.08 -8.99 -51.91
N THR A 231 -12.25 -9.33 -52.45
CA THR A 231 -13.54 -8.78 -52.00
C THR A 231 -13.92 -9.24 -50.60
N GLU A 232 -13.76 -10.52 -50.27
CA GLU A 232 -14.00 -11.06 -48.92
C GLU A 232 -13.01 -10.46 -47.90
N THR A 233 -11.72 -10.38 -48.24
CA THR A 233 -10.70 -9.79 -47.35
C THR A 233 -10.91 -8.28 -47.17
N ALA A 234 -11.29 -7.55 -48.22
CA ALA A 234 -11.60 -6.13 -48.13
C ALA A 234 -12.87 -5.88 -47.29
N ALA A 235 -13.90 -6.71 -47.44
CA ALA A 235 -15.10 -6.65 -46.63
C ALA A 235 -14.79 -6.93 -45.15
N ASP A 236 -14.04 -8.00 -44.85
CA ASP A 236 -13.64 -8.37 -43.49
C ASP A 236 -12.78 -7.29 -42.83
N MET A 237 -11.79 -6.75 -43.56
CA MET A 237 -10.95 -5.66 -43.08
C MET A 237 -11.76 -4.38 -42.82
N THR A 238 -12.76 -4.09 -43.65
CA THR A 238 -13.66 -2.93 -43.46
C THR A 238 -14.51 -3.11 -42.21
N VAL A 239 -15.09 -4.31 -41.99
CA VAL A 239 -15.87 -4.63 -40.80
C VAL A 239 -15.01 -4.49 -39.53
N LEU A 240 -13.79 -5.06 -39.53
CA LEU A 240 -12.86 -4.96 -38.42
C LEU A 240 -12.43 -3.51 -38.13
N TYR A 241 -12.19 -2.71 -39.17
CA TYR A 241 -11.84 -1.31 -39.01
C TYR A 241 -12.99 -0.49 -38.41
N VAL A 242 -14.21 -0.68 -38.92
CA VAL A 242 -15.42 -0.01 -38.41
C VAL A 242 -15.65 -0.40 -36.96
N GLU A 243 -15.57 -1.68 -36.62
CA GLU A 243 -15.77 -2.18 -35.26
C GLU A 243 -14.70 -1.63 -34.30
N LYS A 244 -13.42 -1.61 -34.72
CA LYS A 244 -12.33 -1.05 -33.92
C LYS A 244 -12.48 0.46 -33.71
N SER A 245 -12.86 1.19 -34.75
CA SER A 245 -13.15 2.63 -34.68
C SER A 245 -14.31 2.90 -33.71
N GLN A 246 -15.38 2.12 -33.81
CA GLN A 246 -16.56 2.26 -32.94
C GLN A 246 -16.22 1.94 -31.48
N ARG A 247 -15.53 0.83 -31.20
CA ARG A 247 -15.09 0.48 -29.83
C ARG A 247 -14.23 1.58 -29.20
N THR A 248 -13.32 2.17 -29.98
CA THR A 248 -12.47 3.28 -29.51
C THR A 248 -13.31 4.53 -29.23
N ALA A 249 -14.26 4.86 -30.10
CA ALA A 249 -15.17 5.99 -29.90
C ALA A 249 -16.06 5.80 -28.66
N GLU A 250 -16.62 4.61 -28.46
CA GLU A 250 -17.43 4.28 -27.28
C GLU A 250 -16.60 4.33 -25.99
N GLN A 251 -15.36 3.84 -26.02
CA GLN A 251 -14.46 3.92 -24.86
C GLN A 251 -14.14 5.37 -24.50
N HIS A 252 -13.86 6.23 -25.48
CA HIS A 252 -13.64 7.65 -25.24
C HIS A 252 -14.90 8.36 -24.74
N ALA A 253 -16.08 8.03 -25.29
CA ALA A 253 -17.36 8.58 -24.82
C ALA A 253 -17.61 8.22 -23.35
N ARG A 254 -17.39 6.95 -22.95
CA ARG A 254 -17.51 6.52 -21.55
C ARG A 254 -16.53 7.25 -20.63
N GLN A 255 -15.28 7.40 -21.05
CA GLN A 255 -14.28 8.12 -20.26
C GLN A 255 -14.63 9.61 -20.09
N LEU A 256 -15.22 10.24 -21.11
CA LEU A 256 -15.70 11.61 -21.06
C LEU A 256 -16.86 11.77 -20.08
N GLU A 257 -17.87 10.89 -20.17
CA GLU A 257 -19.02 10.90 -19.25
C GLU A 257 -18.58 10.63 -17.80
N GLU A 258 -17.68 9.67 -17.59
CA GLU A 258 -17.16 9.36 -16.26
C GLU A 258 -16.35 10.52 -15.68
N ARG A 259 -15.49 11.17 -16.49
CA ARG A 259 -14.76 12.37 -16.08
C ARG A 259 -15.71 13.52 -15.74
N GLN A 260 -16.77 13.74 -16.53
CA GLN A 260 -17.79 14.74 -16.25
C GLN A 260 -18.57 14.44 -14.97
N ARG A 261 -18.91 13.16 -14.73
CA ARG A 261 -19.57 12.73 -13.49
C ARG A 261 -18.70 13.00 -12.27
N ARG A 262 -17.41 12.62 -12.32
CA ARG A 262 -16.44 12.91 -11.24
C ARG A 262 -16.28 14.40 -11.01
N GLN A 263 -16.13 15.19 -12.06
CA GLN A 263 -16.05 16.65 -11.96
C GLN A 263 -17.31 17.27 -11.32
N SER A 264 -18.51 16.76 -11.67
CA SER A 264 -19.78 17.19 -11.08
C SER A 264 -19.83 16.88 -9.58
N GLU A 265 -19.40 15.69 -9.18
CA GLU A 265 -19.39 15.24 -7.78
C GLU A 265 -18.37 15.99 -6.94
N GLU A 266 -17.14 16.15 -7.43
CA GLU A 266 -16.09 16.93 -6.78
C GLU A 266 -16.53 18.39 -6.61
N ARG A 267 -17.15 18.99 -7.64
CA ARG A 267 -17.69 20.35 -7.53
C ARG A 267 -18.78 20.46 -6.47
N LYS A 268 -19.66 19.46 -6.38
CA LYS A 268 -20.73 19.43 -5.38
C LYS A 268 -20.16 19.33 -3.97
N GLN A 269 -19.26 18.38 -3.72
CA GLN A 269 -18.59 18.20 -2.43
C GLN A 269 -17.79 19.45 -2.03
N LEU A 270 -17.08 20.07 -2.97
CA LEU A 270 -16.32 21.30 -2.70
C LEU A 270 -17.26 22.46 -2.32
N THR A 271 -18.41 22.57 -2.99
CA THR A 271 -19.39 23.63 -2.66
C THR A 271 -19.99 23.41 -1.27
N GLU A 272 -20.36 22.17 -0.95
CA GLU A 272 -20.93 21.82 0.36
C GLU A 272 -19.93 22.05 1.50
N THR A 273 -18.67 21.64 1.31
CA THR A 273 -17.60 21.87 2.31
C THR A 273 -17.28 23.35 2.48
N HIS A 274 -17.21 24.12 1.39
CA HIS A 274 -17.03 25.57 1.44
C HIS A 274 -18.18 26.24 2.21
N GLN A 275 -19.43 25.90 1.90
CA GLN A 275 -20.59 26.49 2.56
C GLN A 275 -20.67 26.14 4.05
N ALA A 276 -20.25 24.93 4.43
CA ALA A 276 -20.14 24.53 5.83
C ALA A 276 -19.06 25.34 6.57
N ALA A 277 -17.87 25.49 5.97
CA ALA A 277 -16.78 26.28 6.55
C ALA A 277 -17.14 27.78 6.66
N GLU A 278 -17.80 28.34 5.63
CA GLU A 278 -18.30 29.71 5.64
C GLU A 278 -19.31 29.93 6.78
N LYS A 279 -20.21 28.97 7.01
CA LYS A 279 -21.17 29.04 8.11
C LYS A 279 -20.47 29.06 9.47
N VAL A 280 -19.49 28.19 9.69
CA VAL A 280 -18.71 28.15 10.95
C VAL A 280 -17.99 29.47 11.17
N LEU A 281 -17.30 29.98 10.15
CA LEU A 281 -16.55 31.24 10.26
C LEU A 281 -17.50 32.42 10.54
N LYS A 282 -18.70 32.41 9.96
CA LYS A 282 -19.71 33.43 10.21
C LYS A 282 -20.22 33.40 11.66
N GLU A 283 -20.47 32.21 12.20
CA GLU A 283 -20.85 32.04 13.61
C GLU A 283 -19.74 32.57 14.55
N GLU A 284 -18.47 32.28 14.25
CA GLU A 284 -17.33 32.74 15.07
C GLU A 284 -17.12 34.26 14.99
N VAL A 285 -17.31 34.87 13.81
CA VAL A 285 -17.28 36.33 13.66
C VAL A 285 -18.41 36.99 14.46
N GLU A 286 -19.60 36.40 14.46
CA GLU A 286 -20.72 36.89 15.27
C GLU A 286 -20.40 36.80 16.77
N GLU A 287 -19.84 35.68 17.23
CA GLU A 287 -19.41 35.49 18.63
C GLU A 287 -18.36 36.54 19.05
N LEU A 288 -17.26 36.66 18.30
CA LEU A 288 -16.21 37.66 18.53
C LEU A 288 -16.75 39.09 18.54
N THR A 289 -17.72 39.39 17.68
CA THR A 289 -18.38 40.70 17.65
C THR A 289 -19.15 40.96 18.95
N THR A 290 -19.83 39.96 19.50
CA THR A 290 -20.53 40.09 20.79
C THR A 290 -19.55 40.26 21.96
N GLU A 291 -18.45 39.51 21.99
CA GLU A 291 -17.44 39.61 23.04
C GLU A 291 -16.78 41.00 23.02
N LEU A 292 -16.42 41.48 21.83
CA LEU A 292 -15.88 42.82 21.64
C LEU A 292 -16.86 43.91 22.05
N HIS A 293 -18.17 43.72 21.83
CA HIS A 293 -19.19 44.62 22.33
C HIS A 293 -19.20 44.66 23.87
N VAL A 294 -19.20 43.50 24.53
CA VAL A 294 -19.19 43.40 26.01
C VAL A 294 -17.94 44.07 26.58
N TYR A 295 -16.76 43.81 26.01
CA TYR A 295 -15.51 44.44 26.42
C TYR A 295 -15.59 45.97 26.34
N ASN A 296 -16.12 46.50 25.23
CA ASN A 296 -16.27 47.95 25.06
C ASN A 296 -17.27 48.56 26.05
N GLN A 297 -18.36 47.86 26.38
CA GLN A 297 -19.29 48.29 27.41
C GLN A 297 -18.64 48.29 28.80
N LEU A 298 -17.84 47.26 29.11
CA LEU A 298 -17.10 47.19 30.38
C LEU A 298 -16.09 48.34 30.49
N LYS A 299 -15.34 48.60 29.43
CA LYS A 299 -14.39 49.73 29.35
C LYS A 299 -15.09 51.06 29.62
N LYS A 300 -16.23 51.32 28.99
CA LYS A 300 -17.03 52.53 29.25
C LYS A 300 -17.48 52.62 30.70
N ARG A 301 -17.99 51.53 31.29
CA ARG A 301 -18.39 51.52 32.72
C ARG A 301 -17.21 51.79 33.65
N VAL A 302 -16.02 51.31 33.33
CA VAL A 302 -14.80 51.59 34.09
C VAL A 302 -14.39 53.06 33.95
N ASP A 303 -14.45 53.63 32.75
CA ASP A 303 -14.14 55.05 32.51
C ASP A 303 -15.17 55.99 33.16
N GLU A 304 -16.44 55.60 33.19
CA GLU A 304 -17.55 56.33 33.81
C GLU A 304 -17.66 56.10 35.32
N SER A 305 -16.95 55.09 35.85
CA SER A 305 -16.96 54.74 37.26
C SER A 305 -16.49 55.91 38.12
N THR A 306 -17.18 56.10 39.24
CA THR A 306 -16.81 57.11 40.24
C THR A 306 -15.44 56.82 40.84
N PHE A 307 -14.93 55.59 40.75
CA PHE A 307 -13.62 55.18 41.27
C PHE A 307 -12.48 56.10 40.84
N LYS A 308 -12.38 56.45 39.56
CA LYS A 308 -11.32 57.35 39.06
C LYS A 308 -11.48 58.78 39.58
N LYS A 309 -12.73 59.26 39.69
CA LYS A 309 -13.07 60.59 40.22
C LYS A 309 -12.89 60.67 41.73
N ASP A 310 -13.25 59.62 42.45
CA ASP A 310 -13.13 59.50 43.90
C ASP A 310 -11.67 59.33 44.30
N LEU A 311 -10.88 58.56 43.55
CA LEU A 311 -9.43 58.48 43.72
C LEU A 311 -8.77 59.86 43.55
N GLN A 312 -9.13 60.59 42.49
CA GLN A 312 -8.63 61.94 42.24
C GLN A 312 -9.04 62.92 43.37
N ARG A 313 -10.30 62.87 43.82
CA ARG A 313 -10.82 63.68 44.92
C ARG A 313 -10.14 63.35 46.25
N ASN A 314 -9.80 62.07 46.48
CA ASN A 314 -9.14 61.61 47.70
C ASN A 314 -7.68 62.07 47.75
N ILE A 315 -6.97 62.03 46.60
CA ILE A 315 -5.62 62.60 46.45
C ILE A 315 -5.62 64.12 46.69
N GLU A 316 -6.65 64.83 46.20
CA GLU A 316 -6.80 66.27 46.42
C GLU A 316 -7.17 66.62 47.87
N ALA A 317 -7.94 65.77 48.56
CA ALA A 317 -8.40 66.02 49.93
C ALA A 317 -7.38 65.60 51.01
N HIS A 318 -6.57 64.57 50.75
CA HIS A 318 -5.69 63.97 51.75
C HIS A 318 -4.20 64.04 51.39
N GLY A 319 -3.85 64.62 50.24
CA GLY A 319 -2.47 64.78 49.79
C GLY A 319 -1.89 63.52 49.15
N SER A 320 -0.58 63.58 48.83
CA SER A 320 0.13 62.50 48.13
C SER A 320 0.04 61.18 48.88
N PRO A 321 -0.13 60.04 48.18
CA PRO A 321 -0.63 58.79 48.73
C PRO A 321 0.44 57.98 49.51
N GLY A 322 1.31 58.62 50.28
CA GLY A 322 2.43 57.92 50.95
C GLY A 322 1.97 57.01 52.10
N PRO A 323 1.48 57.54 53.23
CA PRO A 323 1.33 56.76 54.46
C PRO A 323 0.19 55.74 54.44
N PHE A 324 -0.94 56.09 53.82
CA PHE A 324 -2.11 55.20 53.72
C PHE A 324 -1.85 54.04 52.76
N TRP A 325 -1.22 54.29 51.61
CA TRP A 325 -0.94 53.22 50.65
C TRP A 325 0.26 52.38 51.05
N GLU A 326 1.23 52.93 51.79
CA GLU A 326 2.28 52.14 52.46
C GLU A 326 1.64 51.14 53.44
N GLN A 327 0.68 51.59 54.26
CA GLN A 327 -0.03 50.70 55.21
C GLN A 327 -0.88 49.63 54.49
N GLU A 328 -1.60 49.98 53.42
CA GLU A 328 -2.36 49.01 52.63
C GLU A 328 -1.44 48.04 51.87
N GLN A 329 -0.29 48.51 51.37
CA GLN A 329 0.72 47.64 50.75
C GLN A 329 1.30 46.64 51.75
N GLU A 330 1.58 47.07 52.98
CA GLU A 330 2.04 46.18 54.06
C GLU A 330 0.95 45.16 54.45
N SER A 331 -0.32 45.57 54.53
CA SER A 331 -1.45 44.66 54.81
C SER A 331 -1.64 43.63 53.70
N LEU A 332 -1.57 44.05 52.44
CA LEU A 332 -1.68 43.16 51.28
C LEU A 332 -0.51 42.18 51.20
N LEU A 333 0.71 42.60 51.57
CA LEU A 333 1.88 41.73 51.61
C LEU A 333 1.66 40.54 52.55
N PHE A 334 1.10 40.77 53.75
CA PHE A 334 0.78 39.71 54.69
C PHE A 334 -0.27 38.72 54.16
N VAL A 335 -1.31 39.24 53.51
CA VAL A 335 -2.36 38.41 52.89
C VAL A 335 -1.80 37.58 51.74
N ILE A 336 -0.90 38.16 50.93
CA ILE A 336 -0.20 37.45 49.85
C ILE A 336 0.67 36.34 50.42
N GLU A 337 1.45 36.60 51.46
CA GLU A 337 2.32 35.61 52.09
C GLU A 337 1.49 34.43 52.63
N MET A 338 0.42 34.71 53.38
CA MET A 338 -0.51 33.68 53.85
C MET A 338 -1.18 32.89 52.71
N LYS A 339 -1.56 33.56 51.61
CA LYS A 339 -2.14 32.88 50.44
C LYS A 339 -1.10 32.04 49.72
N SER A 340 0.14 32.50 49.62
CA SER A 340 1.27 31.77 49.05
C SER A 340 1.58 30.51 49.84
N GLU A 341 1.63 30.58 51.18
CA GLU A 341 1.79 29.40 52.04
C GLU A 341 0.65 28.39 51.84
N ARG A 342 -0.61 28.86 51.76
CA ARG A 342 -1.77 28.00 51.51
C ARG A 342 -1.72 27.33 50.14
N ILE A 343 -1.30 28.06 49.10
CA ILE A 343 -1.12 27.52 47.76
C ILE A 343 -0.01 26.47 47.76
N GLN A 344 1.11 26.73 48.46
CA GLN A 344 2.20 25.76 48.60
C GLN A 344 1.73 24.49 49.31
N GLU A 345 0.95 24.62 50.38
CA GLU A 345 0.38 23.47 51.09
C GLU A 345 -0.56 22.65 50.18
N GLN A 346 -1.42 23.31 49.40
CA GLN A 346 -2.27 22.65 48.41
C GLN A 346 -1.45 21.98 47.30
N GLY A 347 -0.37 22.62 46.83
CA GLY A 347 0.56 22.05 45.86
C GLY A 347 1.21 20.76 46.36
N ASN A 348 1.64 20.74 47.62
CA ASN A 348 2.20 19.53 48.24
C ASN A 348 1.18 18.39 48.33
N LYS A 349 -0.10 18.71 48.63
CA LYS A 349 -1.20 17.71 48.64
C LYS A 349 -1.50 17.17 47.25
N LEU A 350 -1.47 18.03 46.23
CA LEU A 350 -1.62 17.61 44.83
C LEU A 350 -0.48 16.69 44.39
N LEU A 351 0.76 17.00 44.77
CA LEU A 351 1.90 16.14 44.46
C LEU A 351 1.76 14.75 45.12
N GLN A 352 1.32 14.70 46.38
CA GLN A 352 1.02 13.42 47.04
C GLN A 352 -0.10 12.65 46.33
N MET A 353 -1.15 13.35 45.87
CA MET A 353 -2.22 12.73 45.08
C MET A 353 -1.70 12.18 43.75
N GLN A 354 -0.79 12.89 43.07
CA GLN A 354 -0.20 12.44 41.80
C GLN A 354 0.57 11.13 41.98
N VAL A 355 1.35 10.99 43.05
CA VAL A 355 2.06 9.73 43.40
C VAL A 355 1.06 8.59 43.68
N LEU A 356 -0.08 8.89 44.30
CA LEU A 356 -1.11 7.87 44.53
C LEU A 356 -1.78 7.43 43.22
N VAL A 357 -2.04 8.35 42.29
CA VAL A 357 -2.58 8.04 40.96
C VAL A 357 -1.62 7.14 40.19
N GLU A 358 -0.32 7.46 40.17
CA GLU A 358 0.69 6.64 39.49
C GLU A 358 0.76 5.22 40.06
N LYS A 359 0.72 5.08 41.40
CA LYS A 359 0.63 3.77 42.04
C LYS A 359 -0.67 3.04 41.68
N ASN A 360 -1.78 3.74 41.59
CA ASN A 360 -3.05 3.13 41.22
C ASN A 360 -3.03 2.60 39.79
N LEU A 361 -2.50 3.38 38.83
CA LEU A 361 -2.29 2.94 37.45
C LEU A 361 -1.37 1.71 37.39
N SER A 362 -0.27 1.70 38.15
CA SER A 362 0.62 0.53 38.23
C SER A 362 -0.09 -0.71 38.80
N LEU A 363 -0.99 -0.53 39.77
CA LEU A 363 -1.81 -1.63 40.29
C LEU A 363 -2.85 -2.11 39.27
N GLU A 364 -3.46 -1.21 38.49
CA GLU A 364 -4.38 -1.56 37.40
C GLU A 364 -3.67 -2.42 36.34
N ASP A 365 -2.46 -2.04 35.93
CA ASP A 365 -1.64 -2.84 34.99
C ASP A 365 -1.30 -4.23 35.52
N GLN A 366 -0.98 -4.33 36.82
CA GLN A 366 -0.75 -5.62 37.47
C GLN A 366 -2.02 -6.49 37.49
N VAL A 367 -3.19 -5.89 37.74
CA VAL A 367 -4.47 -6.61 37.70
C VAL A 367 -4.75 -7.14 36.29
N ILE A 368 -4.53 -6.32 35.25
CA ILE A 368 -4.69 -6.76 33.85
C ILE A 368 -3.76 -7.92 33.54
N THR A 369 -2.49 -7.84 33.95
CA THR A 369 -1.50 -8.90 33.74
C THR A 369 -1.94 -10.22 34.40
N VAL A 370 -2.41 -10.16 35.65
CA VAL A 370 -2.90 -11.35 36.37
C VAL A 370 -4.15 -11.93 35.70
N LEU A 371 -5.08 -11.07 35.24
CA LEU A 371 -6.26 -11.53 34.49
C LEU A 371 -5.87 -12.25 33.20
N GLN A 372 -4.91 -11.73 32.45
CA GLN A 372 -4.40 -12.37 31.24
C GLN A 372 -3.74 -13.72 31.52
N GLN A 373 -2.95 -13.82 32.60
CA GLN A 373 -2.36 -15.09 33.03
C GLN A 373 -3.42 -16.12 33.43
N ASN A 374 -4.51 -15.69 34.09
CA ASN A 374 -5.62 -16.57 34.44
C ASN A 374 -6.37 -17.09 33.20
N GLU A 375 -6.54 -16.25 32.18
CA GLU A 375 -7.15 -16.67 30.91
C GLU A 375 -6.28 -17.74 30.21
N ASP A 376 -4.97 -17.51 30.12
CA ASP A 376 -4.03 -18.50 29.55
C ASP A 376 -4.04 -19.82 30.32
N LEU A 377 -4.09 -19.77 31.66
CA LEU A 377 -4.25 -20.97 32.47
C LEU A 377 -5.57 -21.69 32.20
N THR A 378 -6.66 -20.96 32.00
CA THR A 378 -7.98 -21.52 31.67
C THR A 378 -7.93 -22.27 30.34
N VAL A 379 -7.34 -21.65 29.31
CA VAL A 379 -7.13 -22.30 28.00
C VAL A 379 -6.27 -23.57 28.12
N ARG A 380 -5.21 -23.53 28.93
CA ARG A 380 -4.38 -24.72 29.20
C ARG A 380 -5.17 -25.83 29.90
N ILE A 381 -6.02 -25.48 30.86
CA ILE A 381 -6.90 -26.43 31.54
C ILE A 381 -7.87 -27.08 30.54
N ASP A 382 -8.49 -26.31 29.65
CA ASP A 382 -9.42 -26.83 28.63
C ASP A 382 -8.73 -27.79 27.64
N ASN A 383 -7.49 -27.48 27.26
CA ASN A 383 -6.67 -28.37 26.43
C ASN A 383 -6.36 -29.69 27.16
N HIS A 384 -5.94 -29.62 28.42
CA HIS A 384 -5.69 -30.82 29.23
C HIS A 384 -6.97 -31.63 29.45
N GLN A 385 -8.10 -30.96 29.68
CA GLN A 385 -9.40 -31.61 29.81
C GLN A 385 -9.81 -32.36 28.54
N SER A 386 -9.56 -31.77 27.36
CA SER A 386 -9.80 -32.40 26.06
C SER A 386 -8.92 -33.64 25.86
N LEU A 387 -7.63 -33.55 26.24
CA LEU A 387 -6.71 -34.69 26.19
C LEU A 387 -7.16 -35.83 27.12
N ILE A 388 -7.61 -35.51 28.34
CA ILE A 388 -8.14 -36.50 29.29
C ILE A 388 -9.37 -37.19 28.71
N GLN A 389 -10.29 -36.45 28.09
CA GLN A 389 -11.47 -37.02 27.43
C GLN A 389 -11.08 -37.96 26.28
N GLN A 390 -10.10 -37.58 25.45
CA GLN A 390 -9.60 -38.43 24.37
C GLN A 390 -8.97 -39.72 24.90
N LEU A 391 -8.05 -39.62 25.87
CA LEU A 391 -7.40 -40.78 26.48
C LEU A 391 -8.41 -41.72 27.14
N SER A 392 -9.43 -41.17 27.81
CA SER A 392 -10.52 -41.95 28.40
C SER A 392 -11.30 -42.74 27.33
N LYS A 393 -11.56 -42.12 26.17
CA LYS A 393 -12.21 -42.79 25.04
C LYS A 393 -11.34 -43.90 24.44
N GLU A 394 -10.06 -43.65 24.24
CA GLU A 394 -9.10 -44.66 23.76
C GLU A 394 -8.99 -45.83 24.73
N HIS A 395 -8.93 -45.55 26.04
CA HIS A 395 -8.92 -46.58 27.08
C HIS A 395 -10.19 -47.44 27.03
N GLN A 396 -11.37 -46.82 26.87
CA GLN A 396 -12.64 -47.53 26.77
C GLN A 396 -12.71 -48.44 25.51
N ASP A 397 -12.20 -47.97 24.37
CA ASP A 397 -12.19 -48.75 23.12
C ASP A 397 -11.22 -49.95 23.20
N LEU A 398 -10.02 -49.73 23.75
CA LEU A 398 -9.04 -50.79 24.01
C LEU A 398 -9.59 -51.83 25.00
N GLN A 399 -10.24 -51.38 26.08
CA GLN A 399 -10.89 -52.28 27.04
C GLN A 399 -11.98 -53.11 26.35
N GLY A 400 -12.81 -52.49 25.51
CA GLY A 400 -13.82 -53.21 24.74
C GLY A 400 -13.23 -54.24 23.77
N THR A 401 -12.07 -53.96 23.18
CA THR A 401 -11.35 -54.92 22.33
C THR A 401 -10.77 -56.08 23.14
N LEU A 402 -10.18 -55.79 24.30
CA LEU A 402 -9.67 -56.80 25.22
C LEU A 402 -10.78 -57.74 25.71
N ASP A 403 -11.95 -57.20 26.07
CA ASP A 403 -13.10 -57.99 26.52
C ASP A 403 -13.60 -58.92 25.41
N ARG A 404 -13.68 -58.42 24.16
CA ARG A 404 -14.04 -59.24 22.99
C ARG A 404 -13.04 -60.37 22.76
N GLN A 405 -11.74 -60.10 22.84
CA GLN A 405 -10.70 -61.11 22.68
C GLN A 405 -10.75 -62.14 23.81
N THR A 406 -10.95 -61.71 25.05
CA THR A 406 -11.11 -62.60 26.21
C THR A 406 -12.30 -63.52 26.02
N GLY A 407 -13.44 -62.99 25.56
CA GLY A 407 -14.62 -63.80 25.24
C GLY A 407 -14.38 -64.81 24.09
N LEU A 408 -13.60 -64.44 23.07
CA LEU A 408 -13.18 -65.37 22.01
C LEU A 408 -12.27 -66.48 22.55
N CYS A 409 -11.28 -66.15 23.37
CA CYS A 409 -10.39 -67.12 24.00
C CYS A 409 -11.15 -68.10 24.90
N GLN A 410 -12.12 -67.62 25.68
CA GLN A 410 -12.98 -68.48 26.50
C GLN A 410 -13.79 -69.45 25.62
N ARG A 411 -14.41 -68.98 24.53
CA ARG A 411 -15.13 -69.85 23.58
C ARG A 411 -14.23 -70.91 22.96
N LEU A 412 -13.06 -70.52 22.45
CA LEU A 412 -12.10 -71.47 21.88
C LEU A 412 -11.61 -72.48 22.91
N THR A 413 -11.44 -72.07 24.17
CA THR A 413 -11.06 -72.97 25.27
C THR A 413 -12.17 -73.97 25.55
N GLN A 414 -13.43 -73.52 25.60
CA GLN A 414 -14.59 -74.39 25.77
C GLN A 414 -14.73 -75.38 24.60
N GLU A 415 -14.59 -74.93 23.35
CA GLU A 415 -14.59 -75.80 22.16
C GLU A 415 -13.43 -76.80 22.20
N LYS A 416 -12.22 -76.36 22.57
CA LYS A 416 -11.07 -77.24 22.77
C LYS A 416 -11.36 -78.32 23.79
N GLU A 417 -11.94 -77.98 24.94
CA GLU A 417 -12.31 -78.95 25.98
C GLU A 417 -13.35 -79.95 25.47
N GLN A 418 -14.36 -79.48 24.73
CA GLN A 418 -15.36 -80.36 24.09
C GLN A 418 -14.72 -81.30 23.07
N LEU A 419 -13.79 -80.83 22.23
CA LEU A 419 -13.09 -81.65 21.25
C LEU A 419 -12.12 -82.63 21.92
N MET A 420 -11.40 -82.22 22.97
CA MET A 420 -10.57 -83.09 23.79
C MET A 420 -11.38 -84.19 24.46
N PHE A 421 -12.58 -83.85 24.95
CA PHE A 421 -13.51 -84.84 25.46
C PHE A 421 -13.91 -85.83 24.36
N LYS A 422 -14.27 -85.36 23.16
CA LYS A 422 -14.60 -86.23 22.02
C LYS A 422 -13.42 -87.12 21.60
N LEU A 423 -12.18 -86.63 21.57
CA LEU A 423 -10.98 -87.42 21.25
C LEU A 423 -10.69 -88.49 22.31
N LYS A 424 -10.69 -88.12 23.59
CA LYS A 424 -10.40 -89.05 24.70
C LYS A 424 -11.40 -90.20 24.81
N HIS A 425 -12.63 -89.97 24.36
CA HIS A 425 -13.70 -90.98 24.34
C HIS A 425 -13.89 -91.62 22.97
N ARG A 426 -13.07 -91.27 21.95
CA ARG A 426 -13.02 -91.94 20.65
C ARG A 426 -12.25 -93.28 20.72
N ASP A 427 -11.34 -93.41 21.68
CA ASP A 427 -10.48 -94.60 21.85
C ASP A 427 -10.92 -95.55 22.97
N SER A 428 -12.10 -95.33 23.56
CA SER A 428 -12.74 -96.29 24.48
C SER A 428 -13.91 -96.98 23.80
N CYS A 429 -13.58 -97.92 22.90
CA CYS A 429 -14.53 -98.91 22.41
C CYS A 429 -14.25 -100.25 23.11
N PRO A 430 -15.30 -100.99 23.52
CA PRO A 430 -15.31 -102.41 23.30
C PRO A 430 -16.41 -102.77 22.27
N THR A 431 -15.99 -103.51 21.25
CA THR A 431 -16.83 -104.37 20.38
C THR A 431 -17.77 -103.65 19.40
N PHE A 432 -17.36 -103.60 18.12
CA PHE A 432 -18.29 -103.60 16.98
C PHE A 432 -19.16 -104.88 17.03
N PRO A 433 -20.44 -104.82 16.64
CA PRO A 433 -20.71 -105.24 15.26
C PRO A 433 -21.73 -104.39 14.51
N SER A 434 -21.55 -104.44 13.18
CA SER A 434 -22.48 -104.13 12.10
C SER A 434 -22.86 -102.66 11.85
N PHE A 435 -22.21 -102.12 10.82
CA PHE A 435 -22.85 -101.26 9.82
C PHE A 435 -24.12 -101.91 9.25
N PRO A 436 -25.09 -101.09 8.82
CA PRO A 436 -25.50 -101.09 7.42
C PRO A 436 -25.26 -99.67 6.85
N ILE A 437 -24.38 -99.51 5.87
CA ILE A 437 -24.68 -99.56 4.43
C ILE A 437 -25.65 -98.42 4.00
N VAL A 438 -25.03 -97.43 3.33
CA VAL A 438 -25.47 -96.72 2.11
C VAL A 438 -26.63 -95.71 2.31
N SER A 439 -26.53 -94.44 1.88
CA SER A 439 -26.12 -94.00 0.53
C SER A 439 -25.38 -92.66 0.48
N GLU A 440 -24.43 -92.63 -0.47
CA GLU A 440 -24.15 -91.51 -1.37
C GLU A 440 -25.37 -90.64 -1.69
N ILE A 441 -25.16 -89.33 -1.82
CA ILE A 441 -25.29 -88.64 -3.11
C ILE A 441 -24.29 -87.46 -3.11
N SER A 442 -23.58 -87.41 -4.23
CA SER A 442 -22.51 -86.51 -4.62
C SER A 442 -23.05 -85.13 -5.11
N PRO A 443 -22.17 -84.20 -5.53
CA PRO A 443 -22.40 -82.76 -5.51
C PRO A 443 -22.95 -82.20 -6.83
N SER A 444 -23.38 -80.94 -6.78
CA SER A 444 -23.11 -79.91 -7.80
C SER A 444 -23.23 -78.53 -7.16
#